data_AF-A0A925EZM1-F1
#
_entry.id   AF-A0A925EZM1-F1
#
_cell.length_a   1.000
_cell.length_b   1.000
_cell.length_c   1.000
_cell.angle_alpha   90.00
_cell.angle_beta   90.00
_cell.angle_gamma   90.00
#
_symmetry.space_group_name_H-M   'P 1'
#
loop_
_entity.id
_entity.type
_entity.pdbx_description
1 polymer ?
#
loop_
_entity_poly.entity_id
_entity_poly.type
_entity_poly.pdbx_seq_one_letter_code
_entity_poly.pdbx_strand_id
1 'polypeptide(L)' 'MINTVKSTTYKVKDMQLADWGRKEITLAEAEMPGLMSLRKEFGLSKPLAGARIAGCLHMTIQTAVLIETLK' A
#
# COMPACT_ATOMS: atom_id res chain seq x y z
N MET A 1 20.56 6.19 27.12
CA MET A 1 20.02 5.53 25.91
C MET A 1 18.67 6.16 25.62
N ILE A 2 18.53 6.88 24.50
CA ILE A 2 17.28 7.56 24.14
C ILE A 2 16.48 6.59 23.28
N ASN A 3 15.39 6.03 23.82
CA ASN A 3 14.48 5.19 23.05
C ASN A 3 13.67 6.08 22.11
N THR A 4 14.10 6.15 20.85
CA THR A 4 13.34 6.81 19.79
C THR A 4 12.14 5.94 19.42
N VAL A 5 11.00 6.15 20.09
CA VAL A 5 9.73 5.54 19.67
C VAL A 5 9.35 6.19 18.34
N LYS A 6 9.48 5.44 17.24
CA LYS A 6 9.05 5.85 15.91
C LYS A 6 7.53 6.04 15.93
N SER A 7 7.07 7.29 16.07
CA SER A 7 5.65 7.63 16.02
C SER A 7 5.08 7.20 14.67
N THR A 8 4.30 6.12 14.65
CA THR A 8 3.64 5.67 13.44
C THR A 8 2.48 6.61 13.12
N THR A 9 2.62 7.40 12.04
CA THR A 9 1.63 8.38 11.59
C THR A 9 0.44 7.70 10.92
N TYR A 10 -0.39 6.98 11.67
CA TYR A 10 -1.67 6.46 11.19
C TYR A 10 -2.71 6.45 12.32
N LYS A 11 -3.99 6.43 11.94
CA LYS A 11 -5.12 6.22 12.84
C LYS A 11 -6.09 5.26 12.17
N VAL A 12 -6.20 4.05 12.70
CA VAL A 12 -7.08 2.98 12.19
C VAL A 12 -7.89 2.40 13.34
N LYS A 13 -8.97 1.67 13.01
CA LYS A 13 -9.87 1.10 14.01
C LYS A 13 -9.22 0.02 14.87
N ASP A 14 -8.54 -0.94 14.22
CA ASP A 14 -7.90 -2.07 14.90
C ASP A 14 -6.68 -2.55 14.09
N MET A 15 -5.51 -2.60 14.74
CA MET A 15 -4.25 -3.05 14.12
C MET A 15 -4.10 -4.57 14.15
N GLN A 16 -4.83 -5.29 15.00
CA GLN A 16 -4.74 -6.76 15.08
C GLN A 16 -5.21 -7.45 13.79
N LEU A 17 -6.01 -6.74 12.97
CA LEU A 17 -6.50 -7.22 11.67
C LEU A 17 -5.46 -7.12 10.54
N ALA A 18 -4.26 -6.59 10.78
CA ALA A 18 -3.25 -6.37 9.75
C ALA A 18 -2.86 -7.65 8.99
N ASP A 19 -2.68 -8.77 9.71
CA ASP A 19 -2.30 -10.04 9.10
C ASP A 19 -3.40 -10.60 8.21
N TRP A 20 -4.67 -10.44 8.62
CA TRP A 20 -5.80 -10.83 7.78
C TRP A 20 -5.91 -9.92 6.55
N GLY A 21 -5.80 -8.60 6.74
CA GLY A 21 -5.80 -7.64 5.63
C GLY A 21 -4.70 -7.92 4.62
N ARG A 22 -3.52 -8.36 5.06
CA ARG A 22 -2.42 -8.76 4.17
C ARG A 22 -2.80 -9.95 3.29
N LYS A 23 -3.49 -10.96 3.83
CA LYS A 23 -3.97 -12.13 3.05
C LYS A 23 -4.98 -11.71 1.99
N GLU A 24 -5.91 -10.83 2.33
CA GLU A 24 -6.90 -10.30 1.39
C GLU A 24 -6.25 -9.47 0.28
N ILE A 25 -5.22 -8.68 0.60
CA ILE A 25 -4.45 -7.92 -0.41
C ILE A 25 -3.78 -8.88 -1.39
N THR A 26 -3.12 -9.93 -0.91
CA THR A 26 -2.48 -10.94 -1.78
C THR A 26 -3.50 -11.61 -2.69
N LEU A 27 -4.71 -11.89 -2.21
CA LEU A 27 -5.78 -12.41 -3.06
C LEU A 27 -6.22 -11.38 -4.12
N ALA A 28 -6.38 -10.11 -3.73
CA ALA A 28 -6.81 -9.05 -4.64
C ALA A 28 -5.78 -8.75 -5.75
N GLU A 29 -4.49 -8.97 -5.52
CA GLU A 29 -3.46 -8.80 -6.55
C GLU A 29 -3.72 -9.72 -7.77
N ALA A 30 -4.19 -10.94 -7.53
CA ALA A 30 -4.53 -11.88 -8.62
C ALA A 30 -5.70 -11.38 -9.47
N GLU A 31 -6.65 -10.66 -8.87
CA GLU A 31 -7.83 -10.09 -9.53
C GLU A 31 -7.59 -8.69 -10.13
N MET A 32 -6.37 -8.13 -9.97
CA MET A 32 -6.00 -6.80 -10.46
C MET A 32 -4.81 -6.85 -11.44
N PRO A 33 -4.92 -7.62 -12.55
CA PRO A 33 -3.79 -7.87 -13.47
C PRO A 33 -3.24 -6.59 -14.10
N GLY A 34 -4.08 -5.58 -14.34
CA GLY A 34 -3.65 -4.29 -14.85
C GLY A 34 -2.65 -3.59 -13.93
N LEU A 35 -2.94 -3.52 -12.63
CA LEU A 35 -2.00 -2.92 -11.66
C LEU A 35 -0.73 -3.76 -11.52
N MET A 36 -0.82 -5.09 -11.56
CA MET A 36 0.35 -5.96 -11.48
C MET A 36 1.26 -5.80 -12.71
N SER A 37 0.68 -5.61 -13.90
CA SER A 37 1.43 -5.30 -15.10
C SER A 37 2.18 -3.97 -14.97
N LEU A 38 1.52 -2.92 -14.48
CA LEU A 38 2.15 -1.61 -14.25
C LEU A 38 3.29 -1.69 -13.24
N ARG A 39 3.13 -2.46 -12.15
CA ARG A 39 4.22 -2.71 -11.18
C ARG A 39 5.42 -3.36 -11.85
N LYS A 40 5.19 -4.37 -12.69
CA LYS A 40 6.26 -5.08 -13.40
C LYS A 40 6.97 -4.18 -14.41
N GLU A 41 6.23 -3.35 -15.14
CA GLU A 41 6.76 -2.46 -16.18
C GLU A 41 7.54 -1.27 -15.60
N PHE A 42 6.98 -0.59 -14.58
CA PHE A 42 7.52 0.66 -14.06
C PHE A 42 8.26 0.53 -12.72
N GLY A 43 8.29 -0.66 -12.11
CA GLY A 43 8.91 -0.87 -10.79
C GLY A 43 10.42 -0.58 -10.76
N LEU A 44 11.12 -0.78 -11.88
CA LEU A 44 12.56 -0.46 -12.00
C LEU A 44 12.81 1.01 -12.31
N SER A 45 12.00 1.62 -13.19
CA SER A 45 12.17 3.02 -13.59
C SER A 45 11.70 4.00 -12.53
N LYS A 46 10.83 3.56 -11.60
CA LYS A 46 10.30 4.35 -10.48
C LYS A 46 9.89 5.76 -10.91
N PRO A 47 8.93 5.89 -11.85
CA PRO A 47 8.57 7.19 -12.44
C PRO A 47 8.01 8.18 -11.42
N LEU A 48 7.55 7.70 -10.26
CA LEU A 48 7.01 8.51 -9.17
C LEU A 48 8.04 8.80 -8.06
N ALA A 49 9.33 8.53 -8.29
CA ALA A 49 10.36 8.82 -7.30
C ALA A 49 10.35 10.32 -6.90
N GLY A 50 10.18 10.58 -5.60
CA GLY A 50 10.08 11.94 -5.05
C GLY A 50 8.68 12.56 -5.10
N ALA A 51 7.71 11.91 -5.73
CA ALA A 51 6.33 12.38 -5.72
C ALA A 51 5.71 12.27 -4.32
N ARG A 52 4.85 13.24 -3.97
CA ARG A 52 4.05 13.24 -2.73
C ARG A 52 2.58 13.17 -3.12
N ILE A 53 1.96 12.03 -2.86
CA ILE A 53 0.60 11.73 -3.31
C ILE A 53 -0.35 11.76 -2.11
N ALA A 54 -1.42 12.54 -2.20
CA ALA A 54 -2.53 12.53 -1.24
C ALA A 54 -3.73 11.85 -1.90
N GLY A 55 -4.32 10.87 -1.23
CA GLY A 55 -5.48 10.11 -1.72
C GLY A 55 -6.67 10.23 -0.77
N CYS A 56 -7.85 10.48 -1.33
CA CYS A 56 -9.14 10.45 -0.62
C CYS A 56 -10.09 9.49 -1.36
N LEU A 57 -9.73 8.20 -1.33
CA LEU A 57 -10.49 7.11 -1.92
C LEU A 57 -11.10 6.26 -0.80
N HIS A 58 -12.08 5.42 -1.14
CA HIS A 58 -12.58 4.41 -0.22
C HIS A 58 -11.44 3.49 0.21
N MET A 59 -11.24 3.32 1.53
CA MET A 59 -10.07 2.62 2.03
C MET A 59 -10.27 1.08 2.05
N THR A 60 -10.38 0.49 0.85
CA THR A 60 -10.66 -0.94 0.63
C THR A 60 -9.38 -1.75 0.32
N ILE A 61 -9.52 -3.07 0.22
CA ILE A 61 -8.44 -3.99 -0.17
C ILE A 61 -7.87 -3.64 -1.56
N GLN A 62 -8.72 -3.30 -2.53
CA GLN A 62 -8.29 -2.93 -3.87
C GLN A 62 -7.48 -1.62 -3.87
N THR A 63 -7.86 -0.65 -3.04
CA THR A 63 -7.07 0.58 -2.91
C THR A 63 -5.74 0.33 -2.21
N ALA A 64 -5.63 -0.66 -1.32
CA ALA A 64 -4.33 -1.06 -0.79
C ALA A 64 -3.39 -1.56 -1.91
N VAL A 65 -3.91 -2.35 -2.86
CA VAL A 65 -3.15 -2.76 -4.06
C VAL A 65 -2.72 -1.55 -4.90
N LEU A 66 -3.59 -0.55 -5.06
CA LEU A 66 -3.23 0.71 -5.72
C LEU A 66 -2.10 1.44 -4.98
N ILE A 67 -2.23 1.63 -3.66
CA ILE A 67 -1.23 2.34 -2.85
C ILE A 67 0.13 1.64 -2.93
N GLU A 68 0.17 0.31 -2.86
CA GLU A 68 1.40 -0.47 -2.99
C GLU A 68 1.99 -0.44 -4.40
N THR A 69 1.18 -0.15 -5.42
CA THR A 69 1.67 0.10 -6.79
C THR A 69 2.34 1.47 -6.94
N LEU A 70 1.87 2.46 -6.17
CA LEU A 70 2.36 3.84 -6.24
C LEU A 70 3.61 4.11 -5.39
N LYS A 71 4.04 3.12 -4.59
CA LYS A 71 5.19 3.19 -3.67
C LYS A 71 6.53 3.15 -4.41
#